data_AF-A0A7X6U598-F1
#
_entry.id   AF-A0A7X6U598-F1
#
_cell.length_a   1.000
_cell.length_b   1.000
_cell.length_c   1.000
_cell.angle_alpha   90.00
_cell.angle_beta   90.00
_cell.angle_gamma   90.00
#
_symmetry.space_group_name_H-M   'P 1'
#
loop_
_entity.id
_entity.type
_entity.pdbx_description
1 polymer ?
#
loop_
_entity_poly.entity_id
_entity_poly.type
_entity_poly.pdbx_seq_one_letter_code
_entity_poly.pdbx_strand_id
1 'polypeptide(L)'
;MTTRTFNLKSAGCTVSGQLNPDEQHLALSVTYPDGSHLAATLRDGCQNPGKLGRSSLHVPSGQWPFFSAKTVIEYLEPGDGQLAVLLRTPLGEAAKCVYRLDFLEEEQAVLVRTWFEGGLPFIVQQLRWLDFQITATDLDQYRAGLPAWQGTVGAMPEPLSFADFVALKNDGNAFALCNSGRVLLAPGQGQPRLAAFADLLQYQDDLLRFSPNEPLSAWICLAPWAGTDAFLKQRDRLAERFFNLLPQSPAAAVGRTVDIQAGELNVRLDWQDHGLLLASIGGALPVYEQGTPQALVTLQVLDLKTGQVSQLTSAQGWQSVTVAHQPDRWVFSLVRPLIDNRPADHFTLQLTALARPEQNQVAWQVDVLNQNPGLSVLSCDFPLLAFRQGDWDLFLPKTSGVLLRDAARHGSHLAAIYPAYTLSMPWYAIWQPGRSGLNGFYCGAHDPDGCRKDLSSTTLAGSASGRIRI
;
A
#
# COMPACT_ATOMS: atom_id res chain seq x y z
N MET A 1 -27.47 1.93 -19.89
CA MET A 1 -26.30 1.18 -20.40
C MET A 1 -26.43 -0.27 -19.97
N THR A 2 -25.85 -1.22 -20.70
CA THR A 2 -26.02 -2.66 -20.41
C THR A 2 -25.26 -3.05 -19.15
N THR A 3 -25.98 -3.53 -18.13
CA THR A 3 -25.43 -4.26 -17.00
C THR A 3 -24.43 -5.33 -17.49
N ARG A 4 -23.23 -5.36 -16.93
CA ARG A 4 -22.21 -6.36 -17.27
C ARG A 4 -22.07 -7.34 -16.11
N THR A 5 -22.17 -8.63 -16.39
CA THR A 5 -22.10 -9.69 -15.38
C THR A 5 -20.94 -10.63 -15.65
N PHE A 6 -20.31 -11.13 -14.60
CA PHE A 6 -19.45 -12.29 -14.63
C PHE A 6 -19.96 -13.35 -13.66
N ASN A 7 -19.74 -14.63 -13.97
CA ASN A 7 -20.11 -15.74 -13.11
C ASN A 7 -18.90 -16.68 -12.97
N LEU A 8 -18.61 -17.05 -11.73
CA LEU A 8 -17.62 -18.03 -11.34
C LEU A 8 -18.39 -19.18 -10.71
N LYS A 9 -18.38 -20.35 -11.36
CA LYS A 9 -19.06 -21.55 -10.85
C LYS A 9 -18.01 -22.56 -10.42
N SER A 10 -18.23 -23.16 -9.25
CA SER A 10 -17.50 -24.33 -8.80
C SER A 10 -18.45 -25.38 -8.21
N ALA A 11 -17.92 -26.55 -7.87
CA ALA A 11 -18.66 -27.56 -7.11
C ALA A 11 -19.08 -27.07 -5.70
N GLY A 12 -18.40 -26.08 -5.13
CA GLY A 12 -18.61 -25.64 -3.74
C GLY A 12 -19.37 -24.33 -3.57
N CYS A 13 -19.47 -23.47 -4.59
CA CYS A 13 -20.32 -22.28 -4.58
C CYS A 13 -20.45 -21.68 -6.00
N THR A 14 -21.44 -20.82 -6.18
CA THR A 14 -21.53 -19.93 -7.34
C THR A 14 -21.34 -18.48 -6.90
N VAL A 15 -20.37 -17.79 -7.50
CA VAL A 15 -20.13 -16.36 -7.30
C VAL A 15 -20.54 -15.62 -8.57
N SER A 16 -21.42 -14.64 -8.44
CA SER A 16 -21.77 -13.75 -9.54
C SER A 16 -21.44 -12.31 -9.18
N GLY A 17 -20.86 -11.59 -10.15
CA GLY A 17 -20.57 -10.18 -10.04
C GLY A 17 -21.32 -9.41 -11.11
N GLN A 18 -22.02 -8.36 -10.70
CA GLN A 18 -22.79 -7.48 -11.55
C GLN A 18 -22.28 -6.05 -11.40
N LEU A 19 -21.63 -5.54 -12.45
CA LEU A 19 -21.22 -4.15 -12.51
C LEU A 19 -22.46 -3.28 -12.75
N ASN A 20 -22.77 -2.41 -11.80
CA ASN A 20 -23.81 -1.40 -11.94
C ASN A 20 -23.15 -0.01 -12.11
N PRO A 21 -22.97 0.44 -13.36
CA PRO A 21 -22.20 1.64 -13.65
C PRO A 21 -22.89 2.93 -13.21
N ASP A 22 -24.22 2.96 -13.20
CA ASP A 22 -25.01 4.15 -12.85
C ASP A 22 -24.98 4.39 -11.33
N GLU A 23 -24.96 3.31 -10.56
CA GLU A 23 -24.86 3.36 -9.10
C GLU A 23 -23.42 3.22 -8.57
N GLN A 24 -22.44 3.20 -9.47
CA GLN A 24 -21.01 3.19 -9.20
C GLN A 24 -20.56 2.08 -8.23
N HIS A 25 -21.06 0.86 -8.43
CA HIS A 25 -20.75 -0.26 -7.56
C HIS A 25 -20.64 -1.59 -8.31
N LEU A 26 -20.04 -2.57 -7.63
CA LEU A 26 -20.07 -3.98 -8.03
C LEU A 26 -20.97 -4.75 -7.05
N ALA A 27 -22.08 -5.29 -7.54
CA ALA A 27 -22.92 -6.19 -6.76
C ALA A 27 -22.35 -7.60 -6.83
N LEU A 28 -22.10 -8.21 -5.68
CA LEU A 28 -21.58 -9.57 -5.55
C LEU A 28 -22.68 -10.44 -4.93
N SER A 29 -22.93 -11.61 -5.50
CA SER A 29 -23.80 -12.63 -4.92
C SER A 29 -23.03 -13.94 -4.83
N VAL A 30 -23.16 -14.61 -3.68
CA VAL A 30 -22.62 -15.94 -3.43
C VAL A 30 -23.77 -16.85 -3.06
N THR A 31 -23.86 -18.00 -3.72
CA THR A 31 -24.83 -19.06 -3.42
C THR A 31 -24.07 -20.33 -3.07
N TYR A 32 -24.37 -20.89 -1.90
CA TYR A 32 -23.72 -22.07 -1.35
C TYR A 32 -24.53 -23.35 -1.65
N PRO A 33 -23.94 -24.56 -1.50
CA PRO A 33 -24.58 -25.81 -1.88
C PRO A 33 -25.81 -26.17 -1.03
N ASP A 34 -25.84 -25.70 0.21
CA ASP A 34 -26.97 -25.88 1.14
C ASP A 34 -28.13 -24.90 0.88
N GLY A 35 -28.00 -24.02 -0.12
CA GLY A 35 -28.97 -22.99 -0.45
C GLY A 35 -28.78 -21.68 0.32
N SER A 36 -27.86 -21.62 1.30
CA SER A 36 -27.48 -20.37 1.94
C SER A 36 -27.01 -19.36 0.89
N HIS A 37 -27.25 -18.08 1.13
CA HIS A 37 -26.82 -17.03 0.22
C HIS A 37 -26.25 -15.80 0.94
N LEU A 38 -25.42 -15.06 0.23
CA LEU A 38 -24.94 -13.74 0.61
C LEU A 38 -24.97 -12.83 -0.62
N ALA A 39 -25.58 -11.66 -0.46
CA ALA A 39 -25.54 -10.56 -1.41
C ALA A 39 -24.85 -9.37 -0.75
N ALA A 40 -23.91 -8.77 -1.48
CA ALA A 40 -23.17 -7.62 -1.02
C ALA A 40 -22.98 -6.61 -2.15
N THR A 41 -22.82 -5.35 -1.78
CA THR A 41 -22.46 -4.28 -2.69
C THR A 41 -21.07 -3.76 -2.32
N LEU A 42 -20.16 -3.81 -3.28
CA LEU A 42 -18.82 -3.27 -3.15
C LEU A 42 -18.78 -1.83 -3.69
N ARG A 43 -18.47 -0.87 -2.81
CA ARG A 43 -18.41 0.57 -3.14
C ARG A 43 -17.01 1.12 -2.92
N ASP A 44 -16.10 0.69 -3.77
CA ASP A 44 -14.71 1.13 -3.71
C ASP A 44 -14.46 2.38 -4.54
N GLY A 45 -13.47 3.14 -4.12
CA GLY A 45 -13.10 4.37 -4.77
C GLY A 45 -12.09 5.15 -3.95
N CYS A 46 -11.58 6.20 -4.56
CA CYS A 46 -10.73 7.15 -3.89
C CYS A 46 -11.33 8.55 -4.00
N GLN A 47 -10.90 9.42 -3.09
CA GLN A 47 -11.31 10.81 -3.17
C GLN A 47 -10.23 11.75 -2.69
N ASN A 48 -10.26 12.94 -3.29
CA ASN A 48 -9.59 14.11 -2.81
C ASN A 48 -10.66 15.18 -2.56
N PRO A 49 -11.21 15.27 -1.33
CA PRO A 49 -12.19 16.28 -1.00
C PRO A 49 -11.48 17.63 -1.11
N GLY A 50 -11.83 18.42 -2.12
CA GLY A 50 -11.18 19.71 -2.38
C GLY A 50 -11.15 20.59 -1.13
N LYS A 51 -9.99 21.21 -0.87
CA LYS A 51 -9.69 22.19 0.20
C LYS A 51 -10.38 21.92 1.55
N LEU A 52 -9.96 20.86 2.24
CA LEU A 52 -9.93 20.85 3.71
C LEU A 52 -8.47 20.83 4.15
N GLY A 53 -8.09 21.83 4.96
CA GLY A 53 -6.70 22.25 5.14
C GLY A 53 -5.77 21.20 5.76
N ARG A 54 -4.63 20.99 5.09
CA ARG A 54 -3.26 21.22 5.61
C ARG A 54 -2.19 20.95 4.55
N SER A 55 -2.56 20.46 3.37
CA SER A 55 -1.72 20.48 2.16
C SER A 55 -2.25 21.53 1.17
N SER A 56 -1.46 22.56 0.92
CA SER A 56 -1.75 23.69 0.01
C SER A 56 -1.46 23.35 -1.46
N LEU A 57 -1.69 22.10 -1.85
CA LEU A 57 -1.35 21.59 -3.19
C LEU A 57 -2.59 21.66 -4.08
N HIS A 58 -2.46 22.21 -5.29
CA HIS A 58 -3.51 22.16 -6.31
C HIS A 58 -3.57 20.75 -6.92
N VAL A 59 -3.98 19.77 -6.11
CA VAL A 59 -4.28 18.40 -6.56
C VAL A 59 -5.72 18.41 -7.09
N PRO A 60 -6.03 17.73 -8.22
CA PRO A 60 -7.40 17.58 -8.68
C PRO A 60 -8.32 17.17 -7.53
N SER A 61 -9.39 17.93 -7.29
CA SER A 61 -10.40 17.57 -6.31
C SER A 61 -11.47 16.73 -6.99
N GLY A 62 -11.87 15.62 -6.37
CA GLY A 62 -12.85 14.74 -6.97
C GLY A 62 -13.10 13.49 -6.16
N GLN A 63 -14.07 12.73 -6.63
CA GLN A 63 -14.35 11.37 -6.20
C GLN A 63 -14.23 10.49 -7.44
N TRP A 64 -13.46 9.42 -7.34
CA TRP A 64 -13.24 8.49 -8.44
C TRP A 64 -13.65 7.09 -7.97
N PRO A 65 -14.84 6.62 -8.37
CA PRO A 65 -15.27 5.27 -8.07
C PRO A 65 -14.44 4.26 -8.88
N PHE A 66 -14.15 3.10 -8.30
CA PHE A 66 -13.45 2.03 -9.01
C PHE A 66 -14.38 1.23 -9.92
N PHE A 67 -15.69 1.47 -9.84
CA PHE A 67 -16.72 0.88 -10.68
C PHE A 67 -17.53 2.00 -11.33
N SER A 68 -17.52 2.07 -12.66
CA SER A 68 -18.20 3.13 -13.41
C SER A 68 -18.64 2.66 -14.80
N ALA A 69 -19.36 3.52 -15.52
CA ALA A 69 -19.70 3.31 -16.92
C ALA A 69 -18.48 3.09 -17.84
N LYS A 70 -17.29 3.57 -17.43
CA LYS A 70 -16.04 3.41 -18.18
C LYS A 70 -15.27 2.15 -17.82
N THR A 71 -15.76 1.34 -16.86
CA THR A 71 -15.09 0.12 -16.44
C THR A 71 -15.17 -0.96 -17.52
N VAL A 72 -14.02 -1.47 -17.94
CA VAL A 72 -13.88 -2.58 -18.88
C VAL A 72 -13.69 -3.88 -18.09
N ILE A 73 -14.41 -4.93 -18.49
CA ILE A 73 -14.26 -6.28 -17.93
C ILE A 73 -13.49 -7.13 -18.94
N GLU A 74 -12.36 -7.68 -18.51
CA GLU A 74 -11.52 -8.59 -19.29
C GLU A 74 -11.49 -9.94 -18.59
N TYR A 75 -11.68 -11.02 -19.36
CA TYR A 75 -11.50 -12.39 -18.90
C TYR A 75 -10.13 -12.85 -19.34
N LEU A 76 -9.30 -13.28 -18.39
CA LEU A 76 -8.03 -13.93 -18.73
C LEU A 76 -8.25 -15.43 -18.84
N GLU A 77 -7.81 -15.99 -19.95
CA GLU A 77 -7.79 -17.44 -20.20
C GLU A 77 -7.02 -18.14 -19.07
N PRO A 78 -7.52 -19.30 -18.58
CA PRO A 78 -6.90 -20.04 -17.50
C PRO A 78 -5.61 -20.72 -17.99
N GLY A 79 -4.48 -19.99 -17.96
CA GLY A 79 -3.16 -20.56 -18.27
C GLY A 79 -2.81 -21.73 -17.34
N ASP A 80 -3.31 -21.72 -16.10
CA ASP A 80 -3.10 -22.73 -15.06
C ASP A 80 -4.41 -23.31 -14.48
N GLY A 81 -5.53 -23.25 -15.23
CA GLY A 81 -6.83 -23.74 -14.74
C GLY A 81 -7.59 -22.77 -13.81
N GLN A 82 -7.09 -21.55 -13.60
CA GLN A 82 -7.72 -20.52 -12.76
C GLN A 82 -8.40 -19.44 -13.61
N LEU A 83 -9.69 -19.18 -13.39
CA LEU A 83 -10.37 -18.05 -14.03
C LEU A 83 -9.99 -16.75 -13.31
N ALA A 84 -9.48 -15.78 -14.07
CA ALA A 84 -9.24 -14.44 -13.56
C ALA A 84 -10.09 -13.40 -14.29
N VAL A 85 -10.74 -12.53 -13.52
CA VAL A 85 -11.52 -11.39 -14.04
C VAL A 85 -10.76 -10.10 -13.74
N LEU A 86 -10.51 -9.30 -14.76
CA LEU A 86 -9.91 -7.97 -14.64
C LEU A 86 -10.95 -6.89 -14.87
N LEU A 87 -11.05 -5.94 -13.95
CA LEU A 87 -11.86 -4.74 -14.05
C LEU A 87 -10.92 -3.55 -14.16
N ARG A 88 -11.02 -2.81 -15.26
CA ARG A 88 -10.14 -1.70 -15.59
C ARG A 88 -10.94 -0.42 -15.65
N THR A 89 -10.68 0.51 -14.73
CA THR A 89 -11.46 1.74 -14.57
C THR A 89 -10.56 2.98 -14.66
N PRO A 90 -10.77 3.86 -15.65
CA PRO A 90 -10.08 5.14 -15.71
C PRO A 90 -10.42 6.03 -14.51
N LEU A 91 -9.41 6.62 -13.87
CA LEU A 91 -9.53 7.60 -12.80
C LEU A 91 -9.19 8.99 -13.36
N GLY A 92 -10.16 9.63 -14.00
CA GLY A 92 -9.91 10.85 -14.78
C GLY A 92 -9.01 10.57 -16.00
N GLU A 93 -8.09 11.48 -16.30
CA GLU A 93 -7.14 11.36 -17.42
C GLU A 93 -5.73 10.90 -16.98
N ALA A 94 -5.43 10.94 -15.68
CA ALA A 94 -4.08 10.77 -15.16
C ALA A 94 -3.73 9.33 -14.76
N ALA A 95 -4.73 8.54 -14.35
CA ALA A 95 -4.51 7.20 -13.82
C ALA A 95 -5.64 6.23 -14.18
N LYS A 96 -5.40 4.96 -13.90
CA LYS A 96 -6.32 3.85 -14.08
C LYS A 96 -6.23 2.90 -12.90
N CYS A 97 -7.37 2.54 -12.34
CA CYS A 97 -7.49 1.45 -11.37
C CYS A 97 -7.61 0.12 -12.11
N VAL A 98 -6.86 -0.88 -11.68
CA VAL A 98 -6.97 -2.25 -12.14
C VAL A 98 -7.32 -3.15 -10.97
N TYR A 99 -8.47 -3.79 -11.05
CA TYR A 99 -8.99 -4.76 -10.10
C TYR A 99 -8.86 -6.14 -10.73
N ARG A 100 -8.25 -7.10 -10.05
CA ARG A 100 -8.11 -8.48 -10.49
C ARG A 100 -8.69 -9.42 -9.45
N LEU A 101 -9.56 -10.32 -9.90
CA LEU A 101 -10.20 -11.35 -9.09
C LEU A 101 -9.74 -12.70 -9.64
N ASP A 102 -8.86 -13.39 -8.91
CA ASP A 102 -8.45 -14.76 -9.26
C ASP A 102 -9.25 -15.74 -8.42
N PHE A 103 -10.05 -16.58 -9.08
CA PHE A 103 -10.84 -17.60 -8.39
C PHE A 103 -10.07 -18.91 -8.30
N LEU A 104 -9.89 -19.37 -7.06
CA LEU A 104 -9.23 -20.62 -6.73
C LEU A 104 -10.31 -21.63 -6.31
N GLU A 105 -10.74 -22.46 -7.27
CA GLU A 105 -11.83 -23.40 -7.08
C GLU A 105 -11.54 -24.44 -5.97
N GLU A 106 -10.34 -25.02 -5.93
CA GLU A 106 -9.98 -26.02 -4.91
C GLU A 106 -9.99 -25.45 -3.49
N GLU A 107 -9.65 -24.17 -3.36
CA GLU A 107 -9.63 -23.42 -2.11
C GLU A 107 -10.99 -22.85 -1.73
N GLN A 108 -11.94 -22.78 -2.66
CA GLN A 108 -13.16 -21.97 -2.51
C GLN A 108 -12.82 -20.55 -2.03
N ALA A 109 -11.90 -19.89 -2.73
CA ALA A 109 -11.42 -18.56 -2.37
C ALA A 109 -11.23 -17.67 -3.59
N VAL A 110 -11.36 -16.36 -3.40
CA VAL A 110 -11.03 -15.34 -4.40
C VAL A 110 -9.85 -14.54 -3.88
N LEU A 111 -8.76 -14.51 -4.65
CA LEU A 111 -7.70 -13.53 -4.45
C LEU A 111 -8.12 -12.23 -5.13
N VAL A 112 -8.22 -11.17 -4.35
CA VAL A 112 -8.43 -9.83 -4.87
C VAL A 112 -7.09 -9.11 -4.92
N ARG A 113 -6.76 -8.54 -6.08
CA ARG A 113 -5.59 -7.67 -6.26
C ARG A 113 -6.00 -6.35 -6.90
N THR A 114 -5.53 -5.24 -6.36
CA THR A 114 -5.79 -3.91 -6.92
C THR A 114 -4.52 -3.09 -7.00
N TRP A 115 -4.26 -2.52 -8.18
CA TRP A 115 -3.14 -1.62 -8.41
C TRP A 115 -3.56 -0.46 -9.32
N PHE A 116 -2.69 0.54 -9.43
CA PHE A 116 -2.93 1.73 -10.23
C PHE A 116 -1.85 1.90 -11.28
N GLU A 117 -2.26 2.29 -12.48
CA GLU A 117 -1.40 2.55 -13.64
C GLU A 117 -1.55 4.02 -14.02
N GLY A 118 -0.44 4.72 -14.28
CA GLY A 118 -0.46 6.14 -14.65
C GLY A 118 0.94 6.67 -14.93
N GLY A 119 1.03 7.74 -15.72
CA GLY A 119 2.29 8.40 -16.05
C GLY A 119 2.63 9.57 -15.12
N LEU A 120 1.67 10.02 -14.31
CA LEU A 120 1.80 11.13 -13.37
C LEU A 120 1.20 10.72 -12.02
N PRO A 121 1.75 11.21 -10.89
CA PRO A 121 1.23 10.94 -9.55
C PRO A 121 -0.26 11.22 -9.43
N PHE A 122 -0.94 10.40 -8.63
CA PHE A 122 -2.37 10.51 -8.37
C PHE A 122 -2.63 10.56 -6.86
N ILE A 123 -2.47 11.76 -6.28
CA ILE A 123 -2.61 11.99 -4.84
C ILE A 123 -4.07 11.99 -4.43
N VAL A 124 -4.40 11.21 -3.38
CA VAL A 124 -5.75 11.17 -2.79
C VAL A 124 -5.67 11.34 -1.27
N GLN A 125 -6.79 11.66 -0.63
CA GLN A 125 -6.88 11.82 0.83
C GLN A 125 -7.76 10.76 1.51
N GLN A 126 -8.43 9.92 0.71
CA GLN A 126 -9.09 8.73 1.19
C GLN A 126 -9.06 7.65 0.12
N LEU A 127 -8.93 6.41 0.57
CA LEU A 127 -9.01 5.21 -0.25
C LEU A 127 -9.96 4.22 0.43
N ARG A 128 -11.04 3.87 -0.25
CA ARG A 128 -11.95 2.79 0.15
C ARG A 128 -11.70 1.59 -0.74
N TRP A 129 -11.41 0.47 -0.11
CA TRP A 129 -11.02 -0.74 -0.80
C TRP A 129 -11.58 -1.97 -0.08
N LEU A 130 -12.24 -2.86 -0.81
CA LEU A 130 -13.01 -3.97 -0.28
C LEU A 130 -14.00 -3.54 0.81
N ASP A 131 -14.77 -2.49 0.51
CA ASP A 131 -15.83 -1.95 1.35
C ASP A 131 -17.19 -2.58 0.98
N PHE A 132 -17.50 -3.71 1.61
CA PHE A 132 -18.72 -4.46 1.39
C PHE A 132 -19.85 -3.97 2.30
N GLN A 133 -20.94 -3.57 1.67
CA GLN A 133 -22.25 -3.44 2.30
C GLN A 133 -23.04 -4.73 2.08
N ILE A 134 -23.31 -5.49 3.13
CA ILE A 134 -24.09 -6.74 3.03
C ILE A 134 -25.57 -6.37 2.89
N THR A 135 -26.16 -6.67 1.75
CA THR A 135 -27.54 -6.28 1.41
C THR A 135 -28.55 -7.38 1.76
N ALA A 136 -28.13 -8.64 1.72
CA ALA A 136 -28.90 -9.79 2.20
C ALA A 136 -27.93 -10.92 2.59
N THR A 137 -28.21 -11.66 3.66
CA THR A 137 -27.40 -12.85 4.01
C THR A 137 -28.13 -13.78 4.97
N ASP A 138 -27.87 -15.09 4.81
CA ASP A 138 -28.21 -16.13 5.78
C ASP A 138 -27.07 -16.39 6.80
N LEU A 139 -26.00 -15.58 6.75
CA LEU A 139 -24.81 -15.69 7.59
C LEU A 139 -24.90 -14.69 8.76
N ASP A 140 -25.65 -15.03 9.79
CA ASP A 140 -26.02 -14.14 10.91
C ASP A 140 -24.99 -14.10 12.05
N GLN A 141 -24.10 -15.09 12.10
CA GLN A 141 -23.01 -15.17 13.06
C GLN A 141 -21.75 -14.52 12.49
N TYR A 142 -20.96 -13.88 13.35
CA TYR A 142 -19.61 -13.46 13.01
C TYR A 142 -18.58 -14.16 13.89
N ARG A 143 -17.39 -14.34 13.32
CA ARG A 143 -16.18 -14.66 14.06
C ARG A 143 -15.01 -13.86 13.51
N ALA A 144 -14.24 -13.27 14.40
CA ALA A 144 -13.11 -12.45 14.04
C ALA A 144 -11.84 -12.92 14.75
N GLY A 145 -10.70 -12.68 14.11
CA GLY A 145 -9.38 -12.85 14.70
C GLY A 145 -8.95 -11.61 15.49
N LEU A 146 -7.73 -11.63 16.04
CA LEU A 146 -7.19 -10.70 17.04
C LEU A 146 -7.80 -9.27 17.09
N PRO A 147 -8.42 -8.86 18.23
CA PRO A 147 -8.78 -9.71 19.37
C PRO A 147 -9.83 -10.75 18.97
N ALA A 148 -9.61 -12.01 19.36
CA ALA A 148 -10.53 -13.09 19.01
C ALA A 148 -11.92 -12.82 19.61
N TRP A 149 -12.93 -12.72 18.75
CA TRP A 149 -14.30 -12.45 19.18
C TRP A 149 -15.31 -13.11 18.24
N GLN A 150 -16.50 -13.38 18.76
CA GLN A 150 -17.58 -14.03 18.03
C GLN A 150 -18.94 -13.64 18.63
N GLY A 151 -19.97 -13.73 17.81
CA GLY A 151 -21.35 -13.44 18.22
C GLY A 151 -22.28 -13.41 17.02
N THR A 152 -23.42 -12.75 17.18
CA THR A 152 -24.33 -12.43 16.07
C THR A 152 -24.20 -10.96 15.72
N VAL A 153 -24.31 -10.63 14.43
CA VAL A 153 -24.08 -9.25 14.00
C VAL A 153 -25.12 -8.29 14.58
N GLY A 154 -26.38 -8.72 14.69
CA GLY A 154 -27.46 -7.91 15.26
C GLY A 154 -27.30 -7.58 16.75
N ALA A 155 -26.45 -8.33 17.48
CA ALA A 155 -26.17 -8.08 18.90
C ALA A 155 -24.92 -7.20 19.13
N MET A 156 -24.24 -6.78 18.05
CA MET A 156 -23.02 -5.99 18.14
C MET A 156 -23.36 -4.53 18.51
N PRO A 157 -22.78 -3.99 19.61
CA PRO A 157 -23.15 -2.66 20.11
C PRO A 157 -22.51 -1.51 19.31
N GLU A 158 -21.33 -1.73 18.73
CA GLU A 158 -20.55 -0.73 18.03
C GLU A 158 -19.65 -1.35 16.95
N PRO A 159 -19.20 -0.58 15.94
CA PRO A 159 -18.22 -1.05 14.96
C PRO A 159 -16.88 -1.42 15.59
N LEU A 160 -16.28 -2.50 15.10
CA LEU A 160 -15.07 -3.09 15.67
C LEU A 160 -14.05 -3.43 14.59
N SER A 161 -12.78 -3.29 14.93
CA SER A 161 -11.66 -3.52 14.01
C SER A 161 -10.79 -4.69 14.47
N PHE A 162 -10.44 -5.57 13.54
CA PHE A 162 -9.74 -6.82 13.79
C PHE A 162 -8.54 -6.95 12.85
N ALA A 163 -7.39 -7.40 13.34
CA ALA A 163 -6.13 -7.40 12.58
C ALA A 163 -5.95 -8.60 11.63
N ASP A 164 -6.74 -9.66 11.80
CA ASP A 164 -6.51 -10.95 11.16
C ASP A 164 -7.52 -11.27 10.07
N PHE A 165 -8.77 -11.42 10.49
CA PHE A 165 -9.89 -11.79 9.64
C PHE A 165 -11.19 -11.41 10.31
N VAL A 166 -12.24 -11.28 9.50
CA VAL A 166 -13.62 -11.34 9.93
C VAL A 166 -14.37 -12.28 9.00
N ALA A 167 -15.07 -13.25 9.58
CA ALA A 167 -15.95 -14.16 8.88
C ALA A 167 -17.40 -13.90 9.29
N LEU A 168 -18.27 -13.65 8.32
CA LEU A 168 -19.71 -13.86 8.48
C LEU A 168 -19.97 -15.33 8.14
N LYS A 169 -20.73 -16.02 8.99
CA LYS A 169 -20.90 -17.46 8.86
C LYS A 169 -22.26 -17.96 9.35
N ASN A 170 -22.53 -19.21 9.03
CA ASN A 170 -23.47 -20.06 9.77
C ASN A 170 -22.75 -21.35 10.21
N ASP A 171 -23.48 -22.46 10.36
CA ASP A 171 -22.90 -23.75 10.78
C ASP A 171 -22.11 -24.43 9.66
N GLY A 172 -22.44 -24.15 8.40
CA GLY A 172 -21.91 -24.86 7.24
C GLY A 172 -21.06 -24.01 6.29
N ASN A 173 -21.20 -22.68 6.30
CA ASN A 173 -20.60 -21.78 5.31
C ASN A 173 -20.05 -20.51 5.94
N ALA A 174 -19.11 -19.88 5.23
CA ALA A 174 -18.62 -18.57 5.58
C ALA A 174 -18.33 -17.69 4.36
N PHE A 175 -18.43 -16.39 4.59
CA PHE A 175 -17.84 -15.33 3.79
C PHE A 175 -16.86 -14.59 4.69
N ALA A 176 -15.57 -14.74 4.42
CA ALA A 176 -14.54 -14.13 5.26
C ALA A 176 -13.59 -13.26 4.46
N LEU A 177 -13.27 -12.09 5.03
CA LEU A 177 -12.13 -11.29 4.61
C LEU A 177 -10.94 -11.61 5.51
N CYS A 178 -9.82 -11.98 4.90
CA CYS A 178 -8.57 -12.23 5.61
C CYS A 178 -7.38 -11.73 4.80
N ASN A 179 -6.25 -11.55 5.50
CA ASN A 179 -5.02 -10.97 4.95
C ASN A 179 -5.33 -9.67 4.19
N SER A 180 -6.00 -8.73 4.86
CA SER A 180 -6.54 -7.53 4.20
C SER A 180 -6.38 -6.28 5.07
N GLY A 181 -5.26 -6.17 5.80
CA GLY A 181 -5.14 -5.12 6.80
C GLY A 181 -6.02 -5.40 8.00
N ARG A 182 -6.30 -4.33 8.75
CA ARG A 182 -7.37 -4.34 9.75
C ARG A 182 -8.73 -4.36 9.06
N VAL A 183 -9.56 -5.35 9.38
CA VAL A 183 -10.94 -5.45 8.89
C VAL A 183 -11.87 -4.78 9.88
N LEU A 184 -12.70 -3.85 9.42
CA LEU A 184 -13.80 -3.26 10.18
C LEU A 184 -15.06 -4.09 9.95
N LEU A 185 -15.70 -4.53 11.04
CA LEU A 185 -17.07 -5.05 11.05
C LEU A 185 -17.97 -4.02 11.74
N ALA A 186 -19.00 -3.55 11.02
CA ALA A 186 -20.02 -2.68 11.58
C ALA A 186 -21.40 -3.33 11.42
N PRO A 187 -22.27 -3.29 12.44
CA PRO A 187 -23.59 -3.93 12.38
C PRO A 187 -24.57 -3.24 11.40
N GLY A 188 -24.41 -1.93 11.18
CA GLY A 188 -25.30 -1.13 10.33
C GLY A 188 -26.76 -1.11 10.79
N GLN A 189 -27.65 -0.49 10.01
CA GLN A 189 -29.11 -0.54 10.21
C GLN A 189 -29.69 -1.88 9.73
N GLY A 190 -29.19 -3.00 10.27
CA GLY A 190 -29.56 -4.36 9.84
C GLY A 190 -28.85 -4.84 8.57
N GLN A 191 -27.91 -4.07 8.05
CA GLN A 191 -27.05 -4.44 6.93
C GLN A 191 -25.60 -4.33 7.38
N PRO A 192 -24.96 -5.47 7.71
CA PRO A 192 -23.57 -5.50 8.12
C PRO A 192 -22.66 -4.85 7.08
N ARG A 193 -21.61 -4.19 7.53
CA ARG A 193 -20.54 -3.67 6.69
C ARG A 193 -19.23 -4.35 7.05
N LEU A 194 -18.54 -4.87 6.04
CA LEU A 194 -17.19 -5.41 6.14
C LEU A 194 -16.26 -4.55 5.28
N ALA A 195 -15.30 -3.88 5.89
CA ALA A 195 -14.33 -3.06 5.16
C ALA A 195 -12.91 -3.53 5.45
N ALA A 196 -12.18 -3.90 4.40
CA ALA A 196 -10.74 -4.18 4.51
C ALA A 196 -9.95 -2.89 4.77
N PHE A 197 -8.73 -3.05 5.29
CA PHE A 197 -7.77 -1.98 5.54
C PHE A 197 -8.42 -0.71 6.10
N ALA A 198 -9.05 -0.81 7.28
CA ALA A 198 -9.77 0.29 7.90
C ALA A 198 -8.94 1.60 8.00
N ASP A 199 -7.62 1.47 8.16
CA ASP A 199 -6.69 2.60 8.22
C ASP A 199 -6.50 3.33 6.87
N LEU A 200 -6.82 2.71 5.72
CA LEU A 200 -6.75 3.35 4.39
C LEU A 200 -7.88 4.37 4.15
N LEU A 201 -8.93 4.38 4.98
CA LEU A 201 -9.96 5.41 4.92
C LEU A 201 -9.39 6.82 5.09
N GLN A 202 -8.22 6.95 5.74
CA GLN A 202 -7.49 8.21 5.91
C GLN A 202 -6.21 8.28 5.06
N TYR A 203 -6.09 7.44 4.03
CA TYR A 203 -4.92 7.38 3.18
C TYR A 203 -4.63 8.72 2.49
N GLN A 204 -3.45 9.29 2.75
CA GLN A 204 -3.01 10.57 2.19
C GLN A 204 -1.70 10.41 1.43
N ASP A 205 -1.77 9.88 0.21
CA ASP A 205 -0.58 9.65 -0.61
C ASP A 205 -0.92 9.41 -2.09
N ASP A 206 0.11 9.14 -2.89
CA ASP A 206 0.02 8.76 -4.30
C ASP A 206 -0.47 7.32 -4.48
N LEU A 207 -1.61 7.13 -5.16
CA LEU A 207 -2.13 5.80 -5.49
C LEU A 207 -1.20 4.97 -6.37
N LEU A 208 -0.37 5.59 -7.21
CA LEU A 208 0.58 4.87 -8.06
C LEU A 208 1.66 4.12 -7.26
N ARG A 209 1.71 4.31 -5.94
CA ARG A 209 2.51 3.48 -5.03
C ARG A 209 2.08 2.01 -5.06
N PHE A 210 0.80 1.73 -5.26
CA PHE A 210 0.31 0.35 -5.42
C PHE A 210 0.44 -0.04 -6.89
N SER A 211 1.41 -0.91 -7.16
CA SER A 211 1.81 -1.31 -8.51
C SER A 211 1.45 -2.76 -8.78
N PRO A 212 1.55 -3.28 -10.02
CA PRO A 212 1.34 -4.70 -10.29
C PRO A 212 2.21 -5.64 -9.44
N ASN A 213 3.39 -5.19 -9.02
CA ASN A 213 4.33 -5.96 -8.21
C ASN A 213 4.05 -5.85 -6.70
N GLU A 214 3.36 -4.79 -6.28
CA GLU A 214 2.99 -4.53 -4.89
C GLU A 214 1.54 -4.02 -4.86
N PRO A 215 0.56 -4.86 -5.25
CA PRO A 215 -0.85 -4.46 -5.27
C PRO A 215 -1.43 -4.50 -3.86
N LEU A 216 -2.53 -3.78 -3.64
CA LEU A 216 -3.43 -4.11 -2.53
C LEU A 216 -3.92 -5.54 -2.74
N SER A 217 -3.91 -6.35 -1.69
CA SER A 217 -4.28 -7.76 -1.76
C SER A 217 -5.07 -8.22 -0.55
N ALA A 218 -6.01 -9.11 -0.80
CA ALA A 218 -6.87 -9.72 0.19
C ALA A 218 -7.44 -11.04 -0.32
N TRP A 219 -7.74 -11.93 0.61
CA TRP A 219 -8.48 -13.14 0.34
C TRP A 219 -9.94 -12.97 0.76
N ILE A 220 -10.85 -13.36 -0.13
CA ILE A 220 -12.23 -13.65 0.19
C ILE A 220 -12.36 -15.18 0.29
N CYS A 221 -12.52 -15.71 1.49
CA CYS A 221 -12.78 -17.13 1.69
C CYS A 221 -14.27 -17.41 1.63
N LEU A 222 -14.66 -18.39 0.83
CA LEU A 222 -16.04 -18.82 0.56
C LEU A 222 -16.26 -20.28 0.95
N ALA A 223 -15.30 -20.89 1.64
CA ALA A 223 -15.33 -22.30 1.96
C ALA A 223 -16.41 -22.67 2.98
N PRO A 224 -16.81 -23.95 3.02
CA PRO A 224 -17.61 -24.45 4.11
C PRO A 224 -16.93 -24.15 5.46
N TRP A 225 -17.72 -23.73 6.43
CA TRP A 225 -17.23 -23.41 7.76
C TRP A 225 -17.11 -24.68 8.61
N ALA A 226 -15.89 -25.21 8.72
CA ALA A 226 -15.60 -26.40 9.54
C ALA A 226 -15.08 -26.04 10.96
N GLY A 227 -15.29 -24.80 11.41
CA GLY A 227 -14.74 -24.28 12.66
C GLY A 227 -13.42 -23.54 12.48
N THR A 228 -12.98 -22.89 13.55
CA THR A 228 -11.90 -21.90 13.47
C THR A 228 -10.54 -22.48 13.17
N ASP A 229 -10.18 -23.63 13.74
CA ASP A 229 -8.86 -24.21 13.49
C ASP A 229 -8.71 -24.62 12.01
N ALA A 230 -9.78 -25.14 11.41
CA ALA A 230 -9.80 -25.47 9.98
C ALA A 230 -9.69 -24.21 9.12
N PHE A 231 -10.46 -23.16 9.45
CA PHE A 231 -10.39 -21.87 8.75
C PHE A 231 -9.00 -21.23 8.85
N LEU A 232 -8.39 -21.21 10.03
CA LEU A 232 -7.05 -20.65 10.23
C LEU A 232 -6.01 -21.40 9.39
N LYS A 233 -6.06 -22.73 9.36
CA LYS A 233 -5.19 -23.54 8.49
C LYS A 233 -5.37 -23.20 7.01
N GLN A 234 -6.62 -23.02 6.56
CA GLN A 234 -6.91 -22.64 5.18
C GLN A 234 -6.37 -21.24 4.85
N ARG A 235 -6.62 -20.25 5.71
CA ARG A 235 -6.08 -18.88 5.58
C ARG A 235 -4.56 -18.90 5.45
N ASP A 236 -3.90 -19.71 6.27
CA ASP A 236 -2.44 -19.77 6.30
C ASP A 236 -1.90 -20.41 5.02
N ARG A 237 -2.53 -21.48 4.54
CA ARG A 237 -2.23 -22.07 3.20
C ARG A 237 -2.43 -21.06 2.06
N LEU A 238 -3.47 -20.25 2.11
CA LEU A 238 -3.74 -19.20 1.12
C LEU A 238 -2.68 -18.10 1.15
N ALA A 239 -2.22 -17.71 2.34
CA ALA A 239 -1.13 -16.76 2.52
C ALA A 239 0.16 -17.26 1.85
N GLU A 240 0.52 -18.53 2.09
CA GLU A 240 1.71 -19.15 1.48
C GLU A 240 1.61 -19.20 -0.06
N ARG A 241 0.42 -19.52 -0.60
CA ARG A 241 0.20 -19.62 -2.05
C ARG A 241 0.35 -18.26 -2.76
N PHE A 242 0.04 -17.14 -2.09
CA PHE A 242 0.17 -15.80 -2.65
C PHE A 242 1.59 -15.47 -3.11
N PHE A 243 2.61 -15.86 -2.35
CA PHE A 243 4.02 -15.58 -2.70
C PHE A 243 4.44 -16.22 -4.03
N ASN A 244 3.86 -17.37 -4.37
CA ASN A 244 4.15 -18.08 -5.62
C ASN A 244 3.45 -17.49 -6.85
N LEU A 245 2.50 -16.56 -6.65
CA LEU A 245 1.69 -15.95 -7.71
C LEU A 245 2.13 -14.51 -8.07
N LEU A 246 3.18 -14.00 -7.43
CA LEU A 246 3.74 -12.68 -7.73
C LEU A 246 4.64 -12.75 -8.97
N PRO A 247 4.52 -11.80 -9.93
CA PRO A 247 5.47 -11.70 -11.03
C PRO A 247 6.89 -11.50 -10.51
N GLN A 248 7.86 -12.27 -10.99
CA GLN A 248 9.26 -11.96 -10.76
C GLN A 248 9.61 -10.66 -11.50
N SER A 249 10.16 -9.69 -10.79
CA SER A 249 10.52 -8.39 -11.37
C SER A 249 11.58 -8.55 -12.45
N PRO A 250 11.48 -7.83 -13.58
CA PRO A 250 12.53 -7.81 -14.59
C PRO A 250 13.81 -7.18 -14.02
N ALA A 251 14.96 -7.67 -14.48
CA ALA A 251 16.27 -7.18 -14.10
C ALA A 251 16.40 -5.68 -14.37
N ALA A 252 16.82 -4.93 -13.35
CA ALA A 252 17.08 -3.50 -13.47
C ALA A 252 18.24 -3.24 -14.44
N ALA A 253 18.14 -2.17 -15.23
CA ALA A 253 19.23 -1.69 -16.07
C ALA A 253 20.42 -1.25 -15.19
N VAL A 254 21.62 -1.66 -15.57
CA VAL A 254 22.86 -1.47 -14.81
C VAL A 254 23.27 0.01 -14.80
N GLY A 255 23.10 0.68 -13.64
CA GLY A 255 23.67 1.99 -13.34
C GLY A 255 25.06 1.90 -12.69
N ARG A 256 25.69 3.04 -12.40
CA ARG A 256 26.89 3.10 -11.55
C ARG A 256 26.48 2.94 -10.09
N THR A 257 27.29 2.28 -9.26
CA THR A 257 26.93 1.89 -7.89
C THR A 257 27.84 2.54 -6.86
N VAL A 258 27.29 2.91 -5.70
CA VAL A 258 28.03 3.38 -4.51
C VAL A 258 27.53 2.63 -3.31
N ASP A 259 28.48 2.08 -2.55
CA ASP A 259 28.26 1.42 -1.28
C ASP A 259 28.73 2.34 -0.15
N ILE A 260 27.82 2.72 0.75
CA ILE A 260 28.09 3.55 1.91
C ILE A 260 28.14 2.63 3.14
N GLN A 261 29.35 2.31 3.57
CA GLN A 261 29.58 1.43 4.73
C GLN A 261 29.69 2.23 6.03
N ALA A 262 28.88 1.87 7.03
CA ALA A 262 28.96 2.36 8.40
C ALA A 262 28.90 1.18 9.39
N GLY A 263 30.06 0.63 9.73
CA GLY A 263 30.17 -0.49 10.65
C GLY A 263 29.63 -1.76 9.98
N GLU A 264 28.60 -2.38 10.54
CA GLU A 264 27.89 -3.51 9.91
C GLU A 264 26.79 -3.06 8.93
N LEU A 265 26.37 -1.80 8.96
CA LEU A 265 25.38 -1.23 8.05
C LEU A 265 26.02 -0.89 6.70
N ASN A 266 25.39 -1.33 5.60
CA ASN A 266 25.71 -0.88 4.24
C ASN A 266 24.48 -0.23 3.61
N VAL A 267 24.65 0.81 2.80
CA VAL A 267 23.60 1.39 1.96
C VAL A 267 24.11 1.45 0.53
N ARG A 268 23.43 0.77 -0.40
CA ARG A 268 23.75 0.81 -1.82
C ARG A 268 22.84 1.75 -2.56
N LEU A 269 23.43 2.70 -3.28
CA LEU A 269 22.73 3.56 -4.22
C LEU A 269 23.20 3.27 -5.65
N ASP A 270 22.23 3.20 -6.55
CA ASP A 270 22.47 3.14 -7.99
C ASP A 270 22.21 4.52 -8.56
N TRP A 271 23.15 5.08 -9.32
CA TRP A 271 22.92 6.33 -10.04
C TRP A 271 23.18 6.18 -11.53
N GLN A 272 22.44 7.01 -12.25
CA GLN A 272 22.53 7.22 -13.68
C GLN A 272 22.77 8.71 -13.91
N ASP A 273 23.07 9.11 -15.14
CA ASP A 273 23.32 10.52 -15.43
C ASP A 273 22.09 11.42 -15.11
N HIS A 274 20.88 10.84 -15.03
CA HIS A 274 19.62 11.56 -14.82
C HIS A 274 18.80 11.14 -13.59
N GLY A 275 19.37 10.33 -12.69
CA GLY A 275 18.66 9.82 -11.52
C GLY A 275 19.52 9.10 -10.50
N LEU A 276 18.97 8.97 -9.29
CA LEU A 276 19.55 8.30 -8.12
C LEU A 276 18.47 7.40 -7.49
N LEU A 277 18.82 6.14 -7.28
CA LEU A 277 17.95 5.10 -6.77
C LEU A 277 18.55 4.47 -5.52
N LEU A 278 17.72 4.16 -4.54
CA LEU A 278 18.06 3.29 -3.43
C LEU A 278 17.97 1.84 -3.90
N ALA A 279 19.11 1.16 -3.94
CA ALA A 279 19.18 -0.24 -4.33
C ALA A 279 19.03 -1.16 -3.11
N SER A 280 19.77 -0.91 -2.02
CA SER A 280 19.68 -1.73 -0.81
C SER A 280 20.10 -0.99 0.47
N ILE A 281 19.68 -1.50 1.64
CA ILE A 281 20.06 -1.06 2.99
C ILE A 281 20.33 -2.30 3.85
N GLY A 282 21.32 -2.25 4.73
CA GLY A 282 21.65 -3.31 5.67
C GLY A 282 22.93 -4.07 5.32
N GLY A 283 23.54 -4.69 6.33
CA GLY A 283 24.50 -5.76 6.16
C GLY A 283 23.80 -7.12 6.24
N ALA A 284 24.01 -7.99 5.25
CA ALA A 284 23.53 -9.38 5.22
C ALA A 284 22.00 -9.64 5.31
N LEU A 285 21.14 -8.67 4.97
CA LEU A 285 19.70 -8.91 4.76
C LEU A 285 19.40 -8.94 3.23
N PRO A 286 19.24 -10.13 2.62
CA PRO A 286 18.93 -10.29 1.17
C PRO A 286 17.63 -9.60 0.73
N VAL A 287 16.79 -9.29 1.71
CA VAL A 287 15.51 -8.57 1.65
C VAL A 287 15.58 -7.22 0.95
N TYR A 288 16.69 -6.51 1.12
CA TYR A 288 16.93 -5.24 0.42
C TYR A 288 17.76 -5.44 -0.85
N GLU A 289 18.29 -6.64 -1.08
CA GLU A 289 19.15 -6.97 -2.22
C GLU A 289 18.35 -7.50 -3.42
N GLN A 290 17.10 -7.95 -3.23
CA GLN A 290 16.25 -8.53 -4.28
C GLN A 290 15.13 -7.60 -4.78
N GLY A 291 15.20 -6.31 -4.44
CA GLY A 291 14.27 -5.30 -4.90
C GLY A 291 14.70 -4.63 -6.22
N THR A 292 13.74 -4.12 -6.99
CA THR A 292 14.05 -3.12 -8.03
C THR A 292 14.47 -1.84 -7.33
N PRO A 293 15.61 -1.22 -7.70
CA PRO A 293 16.00 0.05 -7.13
C PRO A 293 14.88 1.09 -7.25
N GLN A 294 14.69 1.90 -6.21
CA GLN A 294 13.54 2.81 -6.09
C GLN A 294 13.98 4.25 -5.82
N ALA A 295 13.08 5.21 -6.03
CA ALA A 295 13.34 6.59 -5.65
C ALA A 295 13.61 6.68 -4.13
N LEU A 296 14.65 7.41 -3.77
CA LEU A 296 15.04 7.70 -2.39
C LEU A 296 14.34 8.95 -1.85
N VAL A 297 13.95 9.88 -2.74
CA VAL A 297 13.31 11.16 -2.43
C VAL A 297 12.07 11.36 -3.28
N THR A 298 11.03 11.97 -2.72
CA THR A 298 9.96 12.64 -3.48
C THR A 298 9.87 14.10 -3.06
N LEU A 299 9.74 15.02 -4.03
CA LEU A 299 9.55 16.45 -3.80
C LEU A 299 8.23 16.89 -4.41
N GLN A 300 7.55 17.84 -3.78
CA GLN A 300 6.45 18.57 -4.41
C GLN A 300 6.87 20.03 -4.62
N VAL A 301 6.73 20.51 -5.85
CA VAL A 301 7.14 21.85 -6.27
C VAL A 301 5.96 22.56 -6.92
N LEU A 302 5.68 23.79 -6.49
CA LEU A 302 4.66 24.67 -7.02
C LEU A 302 5.28 25.65 -8.02
N ASP A 303 4.77 25.69 -9.24
CA ASP A 303 5.00 26.79 -10.18
C ASP A 303 4.16 28.01 -9.74
N LEU A 304 4.85 29.08 -9.35
CA LEU A 304 4.22 30.29 -8.83
C LEU A 304 3.52 31.12 -9.91
N LYS A 305 3.84 30.89 -11.19
CA LYS A 305 3.20 31.58 -12.31
C LYS A 305 1.89 30.90 -12.70
N THR A 306 1.86 29.57 -12.72
CA THR A 306 0.70 28.79 -13.17
C THR A 306 -0.18 28.30 -12.02
N GLY A 307 0.37 28.22 -10.80
CA GLY A 307 -0.29 27.59 -9.65
C GLY A 307 -0.27 26.05 -9.73
N GLN A 308 0.41 25.47 -10.71
CA GLN A 308 0.49 24.02 -10.90
C GLN A 308 1.51 23.40 -9.93
N VAL A 309 1.18 22.23 -9.39
CA VAL A 309 2.11 21.45 -8.56
C VAL A 309 2.62 20.27 -9.37
N SER A 310 3.93 20.06 -9.34
CA SER A 310 4.62 18.93 -9.96
C SER A 310 5.35 18.14 -8.88
N GLN A 311 5.31 16.80 -9.01
CA GLN A 311 6.09 15.91 -8.16
C GLN A 311 7.39 15.53 -8.87
N LEU A 312 8.50 15.63 -8.16
CA LEU A 312 9.79 15.15 -8.62
C LEU A 312 10.18 13.93 -7.77
N THR A 313 10.97 13.04 -8.35
CA THR A 313 11.54 11.89 -7.63
C THR A 313 13.04 11.87 -7.84
N SER A 314 13.81 11.25 -6.95
CA SER A 314 15.24 11.08 -7.21
C SER A 314 15.53 10.16 -8.39
N ALA A 315 14.60 9.28 -8.77
CA ALA A 315 14.80 8.23 -9.76
C ALA A 315 15.07 8.72 -11.18
N GLN A 316 14.49 9.85 -11.58
CA GLN A 316 14.55 10.34 -12.96
C GLN A 316 14.16 11.82 -13.06
N GLY A 317 14.33 12.39 -14.26
CA GLY A 317 13.90 13.75 -14.59
C GLY A 317 14.91 14.82 -14.22
N TRP A 318 16.15 14.46 -13.88
CA TRP A 318 17.22 15.40 -13.60
C TRP A 318 18.14 15.58 -14.80
N GLN A 319 18.63 16.79 -15.02
CA GLN A 319 19.58 17.04 -16.12
C GLN A 319 20.94 16.42 -15.84
N SER A 320 21.38 16.43 -14.58
CA SER A 320 22.60 15.75 -14.16
C SER A 320 22.53 15.28 -12.72
N VAL A 321 23.23 14.17 -12.44
CA VAL A 321 23.54 13.69 -11.09
C VAL A 321 25.05 13.64 -10.92
N THR A 322 25.57 14.30 -9.89
CA THR A 322 27.00 14.24 -9.54
C THR A 322 27.19 13.61 -8.16
N VAL A 323 28.29 12.89 -8.01
CA VAL A 323 28.66 12.20 -6.78
C VAL A 323 30.07 12.62 -6.40
N ALA A 324 30.24 13.12 -5.17
CA ALA A 324 31.54 13.45 -4.59
C ALA A 324 31.75 12.66 -3.31
N HIS A 325 32.91 11.99 -3.21
CA HIS A 325 33.34 11.28 -2.01
C HIS A 325 34.37 12.11 -1.25
N GLN A 326 34.16 12.25 0.05
CA GLN A 326 35.08 12.86 1.01
C GLN A 326 35.32 11.86 2.15
N PRO A 327 36.39 12.01 2.96
CA PRO A 327 36.80 10.97 3.91
C PRO A 327 35.73 10.48 4.88
N ASP A 328 34.76 11.32 5.25
CA ASP A 328 33.69 11.04 6.21
C ASP A 328 32.28 11.09 5.59
N ARG A 329 32.17 11.43 4.29
CA ARG A 329 30.87 11.72 3.68
C ARG A 329 30.79 11.51 2.17
N TRP A 330 29.59 11.19 1.72
CA TRP A 330 29.20 11.20 0.31
C TRP A 330 28.24 12.35 0.05
N VAL A 331 28.43 13.07 -1.05
CA VAL A 331 27.54 14.15 -1.49
C VAL A 331 26.99 13.82 -2.87
N PHE A 332 25.67 13.69 -2.96
CA PHE A 332 24.93 13.47 -4.19
C PHE A 332 24.20 14.76 -4.56
N SER A 333 24.45 15.31 -5.75
CA SER A 333 23.77 16.51 -6.23
C SER A 333 22.95 16.17 -7.47
N LEU A 334 21.63 16.31 -7.36
CA LEU A 334 20.70 16.17 -8.47
C LEU A 334 20.29 17.57 -8.93
N VAL A 335 20.62 17.91 -10.18
CA VAL A 335 20.63 19.30 -10.66
C VAL A 335 19.61 19.50 -11.78
N ARG A 336 18.92 20.66 -11.75
CA ARG A 336 17.98 21.13 -12.77
C ARG A 336 16.94 20.06 -13.15
N PRO A 337 15.94 19.79 -12.29
CA PRO A 337 14.88 18.86 -12.61
C PRO A 337 14.05 19.38 -13.79
N LEU A 338 13.43 18.46 -14.53
CA LEU A 338 12.46 18.75 -15.57
C LEU A 338 11.07 18.87 -14.94
N ILE A 339 10.49 20.07 -15.03
CA ILE A 339 9.12 20.37 -14.61
C ILE A 339 8.33 20.73 -15.88
N ASP A 340 7.28 19.97 -16.18
CA ASP A 340 6.52 20.07 -17.45
C ASP A 340 7.44 20.04 -18.69
N ASN A 341 8.40 19.12 -18.70
CA ASN A 341 9.42 18.99 -19.74
C ASN A 341 10.34 20.22 -19.94
N ARG A 342 10.38 21.14 -18.97
CA ARG A 342 11.26 22.32 -18.99
C ARG A 342 12.28 22.23 -17.84
N PRO A 343 13.57 22.48 -18.08
CA PRO A 343 14.57 22.53 -17.01
C PRO A 343 14.25 23.66 -16.01
N ALA A 344 14.22 23.31 -14.73
CA ALA A 344 14.14 24.28 -13.64
C ALA A 344 15.55 24.78 -13.30
N ASP A 345 15.93 25.92 -13.85
CA ASP A 345 17.22 26.55 -13.57
C ASP A 345 17.37 26.91 -12.09
N HIS A 346 18.60 26.85 -11.58
CA HIS A 346 18.95 27.19 -10.18
C HIS A 346 18.18 26.40 -9.10
N PHE A 347 17.82 25.15 -9.42
CA PHE A 347 17.23 24.20 -8.48
C PHE A 347 18.13 22.98 -8.35
N THR A 348 18.50 22.61 -7.12
CA THR A 348 19.32 21.42 -6.82
C THR A 348 18.82 20.72 -5.56
N LEU A 349 18.73 19.40 -5.63
CA LEU A 349 18.55 18.54 -4.45
C LEU A 349 19.91 17.96 -4.08
N GLN A 350 20.37 18.24 -2.86
CA GLN A 350 21.63 17.73 -2.35
C GLN A 350 21.38 16.75 -1.20
N LEU A 351 21.93 15.54 -1.32
CA LEU A 351 21.90 14.52 -0.28
C LEU A 351 23.32 14.30 0.23
N THR A 352 23.55 14.50 1.51
CA THR A 352 24.83 14.25 2.16
C THR A 352 24.70 13.07 3.11
N ALA A 353 25.44 11.99 2.86
CA ALA A 353 25.50 10.82 3.71
C ALA A 353 26.76 10.86 4.57
N LEU A 354 26.60 10.86 5.90
CA LEU A 354 27.67 10.81 6.90
C LEU A 354 27.73 9.39 7.46
N ALA A 355 28.75 8.62 7.07
CA ALA A 355 28.95 7.28 7.61
C ALA A 355 29.54 7.36 9.02
N ARG A 356 28.91 6.70 10.00
CA ARG A 356 29.37 6.63 11.40
C ARG A 356 29.59 5.17 11.81
N PRO A 357 30.75 4.58 11.48
CA PRO A 357 31.00 3.16 11.69
C PRO A 357 30.85 2.71 13.15
N GLU A 358 31.34 3.53 14.08
CA GLU A 358 31.27 3.27 15.53
C GLU A 358 29.82 3.19 16.07
N GLN A 359 28.84 3.70 15.31
CA GLN A 359 27.43 3.76 15.71
C GLN A 359 26.54 2.85 14.84
N ASN A 360 27.11 2.10 13.87
CA ASN A 360 26.36 1.37 12.84
C ASN A 360 25.28 2.23 12.16
N GLN A 361 25.61 3.49 11.87
CA GLN A 361 24.65 4.51 11.43
C GLN A 361 25.13 5.24 10.18
N VAL A 362 24.23 5.47 9.24
CA VAL A 362 24.39 6.50 8.21
C VAL A 362 23.46 7.66 8.55
N ALA A 363 24.03 8.82 8.90
CA ALA A 363 23.26 10.03 9.13
C ALA A 363 23.13 10.81 7.81
N TRP A 364 21.94 11.30 7.51
CA TRP A 364 21.66 11.99 6.26
C TRP A 364 21.32 13.45 6.50
N GLN A 365 21.86 14.32 5.66
CA GLN A 365 21.41 15.70 5.52
C GLN A 365 20.83 15.88 4.11
N VAL A 366 19.66 16.50 4.03
CA VAL A 366 18.92 16.73 2.79
C VAL A 366 18.69 18.22 2.64
N ASP A 367 19.27 18.81 1.60
CA ASP A 367 19.15 20.24 1.31
C ASP A 367 18.45 20.43 -0.03
N VAL A 368 17.36 21.19 -0.04
CA VAL A 368 16.70 21.63 -1.29
C VAL A 368 17.15 23.06 -1.58
N LEU A 369 18.12 23.19 -2.47
CA LEU A 369 18.72 24.45 -2.87
C LEU A 369 17.92 25.06 -4.03
N ASN A 370 16.90 25.84 -3.69
CA ASN A 370 16.03 26.52 -4.65
C ASN A 370 16.31 28.02 -4.70
N GLN A 371 16.96 28.47 -5.77
CA GLN A 371 17.13 29.90 -6.09
C GLN A 371 16.25 30.32 -7.29
N ASN A 372 15.36 29.44 -7.76
CA ASN A 372 14.44 29.75 -8.84
C ASN A 372 13.28 30.60 -8.30
N PRO A 373 13.12 31.86 -8.74
CA PRO A 373 12.08 32.74 -8.21
C PRO A 373 10.66 32.35 -8.65
N GLY A 374 10.53 31.46 -9.65
CA GLY A 374 9.25 30.97 -10.16
C GLY A 374 8.74 29.71 -9.48
N LEU A 375 9.51 29.11 -8.56
CA LEU A 375 9.19 27.84 -7.94
C LEU A 375 9.19 27.92 -6.42
N SER A 376 8.24 27.26 -5.77
CA SER A 376 8.24 27.03 -4.32
C SER A 376 8.24 25.54 -4.01
N VAL A 377 9.11 25.10 -3.12
CA VAL A 377 9.12 23.72 -2.60
C VAL A 377 8.06 23.63 -1.51
N LEU A 378 7.18 22.64 -1.60
CA LEU A 378 6.09 22.46 -0.66
C LEU A 378 6.35 21.32 0.32
N SER A 379 7.02 20.26 -0.12
CA SER A 379 7.39 19.11 0.71
C SER A 379 8.59 18.37 0.13
N CYS A 380 9.29 17.66 1.01
CA CYS A 380 10.38 16.75 0.69
C CYS A 380 10.23 15.51 1.57
N ASP A 381 9.89 14.39 0.94
CA ASP A 381 9.78 13.10 1.59
C ASP A 381 11.14 12.39 1.53
N PHE A 382 11.74 12.08 2.68
CA PHE A 382 13.01 11.36 2.74
C PHE A 382 13.27 10.69 4.11
N PRO A 383 13.84 9.48 4.14
CA PRO A 383 14.06 8.60 3.00
C PRO A 383 12.78 7.83 2.65
N LEU A 384 12.61 7.51 1.37
CA LEU A 384 11.64 6.51 0.93
C LEU A 384 12.28 5.12 1.05
N LEU A 385 11.91 4.39 2.10
CA LEU A 385 12.44 3.06 2.37
C LEU A 385 11.39 2.02 2.02
N ALA A 386 11.74 1.05 1.19
CA ALA A 386 10.96 -0.18 1.05
C ALA A 386 11.77 -1.36 1.55
N PHE A 387 11.08 -2.28 2.19
CA PHE A 387 11.58 -3.59 2.61
C PHE A 387 10.76 -4.66 1.90
N ARG A 388 11.38 -5.80 1.56
CA ARG A 388 10.74 -6.88 0.81
C ARG A 388 11.18 -8.25 1.32
N GLN A 389 10.30 -9.22 1.25
CA GLN A 389 10.47 -10.63 1.66
C GLN A 389 10.66 -10.82 3.17
N GLY A 390 9.92 -11.75 3.77
CA GLY A 390 10.13 -12.20 5.15
C GLY A 390 9.06 -11.80 6.17
N ASP A 391 9.18 -12.41 7.34
CA ASP A 391 8.29 -12.21 8.48
C ASP A 391 8.79 -11.01 9.29
N TRP A 392 8.05 -9.90 9.24
CA TRP A 392 8.47 -8.63 9.82
C TRP A 392 7.69 -8.30 11.08
N ASP A 393 8.39 -7.93 12.14
CA ASP A 393 7.81 -7.15 13.21
C ASP A 393 8.07 -5.66 12.93
N LEU A 394 7.03 -4.84 13.07
CA LEU A 394 7.06 -3.40 12.83
C LEU A 394 6.69 -2.65 14.10
N PHE A 395 7.59 -1.77 14.55
CA PHE A 395 7.27 -0.76 15.54
C PHE A 395 6.67 0.47 14.85
N LEU A 396 5.46 0.81 15.26
CA LEU A 396 4.77 2.03 14.88
C LEU A 396 4.82 3.02 16.06
N PRO A 397 5.28 4.26 15.86
CA PRO A 397 5.28 5.30 16.90
C PRO A 397 3.87 5.86 17.17
N LYS A 398 2.82 5.05 16.99
CA LYS A 398 1.42 5.42 17.19
C LYS A 398 1.11 5.54 18.67
N THR A 399 0.62 6.69 19.15
CA THR A 399 0.33 6.93 20.57
C THR A 399 1.53 6.61 21.48
N SER A 400 1.43 5.67 22.43
CA SER A 400 2.56 5.24 23.28
C SER A 400 3.52 4.24 22.59
N GLY A 401 3.28 3.90 21.32
CA GLY A 401 3.98 2.85 20.58
C GLY A 401 3.08 1.63 20.39
N VAL A 402 3.10 1.08 19.18
CA VAL A 402 2.37 -0.13 18.79
C VAL A 402 3.35 -1.09 18.13
N LEU A 403 3.42 -2.31 18.65
CA LEU A 403 4.13 -3.41 17.99
C LEU A 403 3.13 -4.16 17.10
N LEU A 404 3.38 -4.15 15.80
CA LEU A 404 2.71 -5.03 14.86
C LEU A 404 3.60 -6.24 14.61
N ARG A 405 3.20 -7.39 15.15
CA ARG A 405 3.85 -8.66 14.83
C ARG A 405 3.40 -9.16 13.48
N ASP A 406 4.28 -9.84 12.75
CA ASP A 406 3.93 -10.47 11.46
C ASP A 406 3.23 -9.47 10.50
N ALA A 407 3.84 -8.29 10.37
CA ALA A 407 3.30 -7.12 9.67
C ALA A 407 3.02 -7.39 8.18
N ALA A 408 3.71 -8.37 7.58
CA ALA A 408 3.48 -8.87 6.23
C ALA A 408 2.15 -9.62 6.11
N ARG A 409 1.75 -10.38 7.13
CA ARG A 409 0.48 -11.11 7.13
C ARG A 409 -0.71 -10.21 7.38
N HIS A 410 -0.58 -9.31 8.35
CA HIS A 410 -1.70 -8.49 8.78
C HIS A 410 -1.89 -7.24 7.92
N GLY A 411 -0.81 -6.64 7.43
CA GLY A 411 -0.86 -5.33 6.77
C GLY A 411 -1.22 -4.20 7.74
N SER A 412 -0.73 -3.00 7.46
CA SER A 412 -1.02 -1.80 8.26
C SER A 412 -0.73 -0.55 7.46
N HIS A 413 -1.46 0.52 7.74
CA HIS A 413 -1.15 1.86 7.25
C HIS A 413 -1.18 2.85 8.41
N LEU A 414 -0.18 3.71 8.47
CA LEU A 414 -0.14 4.84 9.38
C LEU A 414 0.42 6.02 8.60
N ALA A 415 -0.31 7.12 8.52
CA ALA A 415 0.18 8.39 8.01
C ALA A 415 -0.28 9.49 8.97
N ALA A 416 0.65 10.24 9.52
CA ALA A 416 0.34 11.29 10.48
C ALA A 416 1.49 12.30 10.62
N ILE A 417 1.19 13.38 11.33
CA ILE A 417 2.13 14.46 11.59
C ILE A 417 2.85 14.18 12.91
N TYR A 418 4.18 14.34 12.94
CA TYR A 418 4.97 14.44 14.17
C TYR A 418 5.43 15.90 14.40
N PRO A 419 5.43 16.40 15.65
CA PRO A 419 4.89 15.77 16.85
C PRO A 419 3.35 15.91 16.93
N ALA A 420 2.65 14.84 17.29
CA ALA A 420 1.21 14.88 17.60
C ALA A 420 0.81 13.75 18.55
N TYR A 421 -0.42 13.78 19.09
CA TYR A 421 -0.95 12.66 19.89
C TYR A 421 -0.90 11.32 19.13
N THR A 422 -1.14 11.36 17.81
CA THR A 422 -1.09 10.17 16.95
C THR A 422 0.33 9.65 16.76
N LEU A 423 1.34 10.52 16.67
CA LEU A 423 2.75 10.16 16.51
C LEU A 423 3.60 10.84 17.58
N SER A 424 4.00 10.06 18.59
CA SER A 424 4.76 10.56 19.74
C SER A 424 6.27 10.53 19.53
N MET A 425 6.74 9.83 18.50
CA MET A 425 8.17 9.64 18.21
C MET A 425 8.42 9.79 16.70
N PRO A 426 9.58 10.36 16.28
CA PRO A 426 9.88 10.61 14.88
C PRO A 426 10.60 9.44 14.20
N TRP A 427 10.31 8.20 14.59
CA TRP A 427 11.01 7.02 14.04
C TRP A 427 10.14 5.78 13.95
N TYR A 428 10.47 4.92 12.98
CA TYR A 428 9.94 3.57 12.81
C TYR A 428 11.09 2.57 12.94
N ALA A 429 10.79 1.35 13.39
CA ALA A 429 11.74 0.24 13.33
C ALA A 429 11.09 -1.01 12.79
N ILE A 430 11.87 -1.78 12.05
CA ILE A 430 11.43 -3.03 11.45
C ILE A 430 12.53 -4.08 11.57
N TRP A 431 12.16 -5.30 11.94
CA TRP A 431 13.10 -6.40 12.10
C TRP A 431 12.46 -7.77 11.88
N GLN A 432 13.28 -8.77 11.58
CA GLN A 432 12.88 -10.18 11.52
C GLN A 432 13.04 -10.79 12.92
N PRO A 433 11.95 -11.22 13.58
CA PRO A 433 12.06 -11.87 14.88
C PRO A 433 12.81 -13.20 14.76
N GLY A 434 13.55 -13.58 15.81
CA GLY A 434 14.26 -14.86 15.87
C GLY A 434 15.58 -14.93 15.08
N ARG A 435 15.90 -13.93 14.26
CA ARG A 435 17.20 -13.82 13.57
C ARG A 435 18.25 -13.16 14.48
N SER A 436 19.44 -13.75 14.55
CA SER A 436 20.60 -13.21 15.28
C SER A 436 21.43 -12.25 14.43
N GLY A 437 22.08 -11.26 15.06
CA GLY A 437 22.90 -10.25 14.37
C GLY A 437 22.05 -9.10 13.82
N LEU A 438 22.47 -8.50 12.70
CA LEU A 438 21.68 -7.51 11.97
C LEU A 438 20.40 -8.14 11.43
N ASN A 439 19.29 -7.93 12.15
CA ASN A 439 17.98 -8.48 11.83
C ASN A 439 16.96 -7.42 11.41
N GLY A 440 17.34 -6.13 11.38
CA GLY A 440 16.44 -5.04 11.07
C GLY A 440 17.14 -3.70 10.98
N PHE A 441 16.35 -2.63 10.81
CA PHE A 441 16.81 -1.26 10.93
C PHE A 441 15.76 -0.41 11.64
N TYR A 442 16.18 0.76 12.11
CA TYR A 442 15.26 1.86 12.40
C TYR A 442 15.62 3.06 11.53
N CYS A 443 14.60 3.85 11.19
CA CYS A 443 14.75 5.10 10.47
C CYS A 443 13.98 6.17 11.22
N GLY A 444 14.61 7.32 11.43
CA GLY A 444 14.01 8.40 12.20
C GLY A 444 14.57 9.77 11.85
N ALA A 445 13.71 10.79 11.93
CA ALA A 445 14.14 12.18 11.92
C ALA A 445 14.61 12.57 13.33
N HIS A 446 15.92 12.49 13.55
CA HIS A 446 16.58 13.05 14.74
C HIS A 446 16.75 14.55 14.57
N ASP A 447 15.63 15.28 14.51
CA ASP A 447 15.64 16.72 14.33
C ASP A 447 15.72 17.45 15.70
N PRO A 448 16.78 18.23 15.95
CA PRO A 448 16.91 19.04 17.16
C PRO A 448 15.90 20.22 17.22
N ASP A 449 15.35 20.68 16.08
CA ASP A 449 14.56 21.91 16.01
C ASP A 449 13.05 21.68 16.22
N GLY A 450 12.61 20.42 16.34
CA GLY A 450 11.22 20.09 16.65
C GLY A 450 10.21 20.44 15.56
N CYS A 451 10.64 20.50 14.29
CA CYS A 451 9.76 20.88 13.19
C CYS A 451 8.68 19.83 12.89
N ARG A 452 7.68 20.21 12.08
CA ARG A 452 6.60 19.31 11.65
C ARG A 452 7.13 18.32 10.61
N LYS A 453 6.89 17.02 10.79
CA LYS A 453 7.18 15.96 9.79
C LYS A 453 5.93 15.16 9.45
N ASP A 454 5.78 14.74 8.20
CA ASP A 454 4.66 13.92 7.74
C ASP A 454 5.16 12.46 7.57
N LEU A 455 5.01 11.68 8.62
CA LEU A 455 5.50 10.31 8.68
C LEU A 455 4.45 9.35 8.12
N SER A 456 4.89 8.40 7.31
CA SER A 456 4.03 7.29 6.91
C SER A 456 4.72 5.94 6.86
N SER A 457 3.94 4.89 7.11
CA SER A 457 4.36 3.50 6.95
C SER A 457 3.21 2.70 6.36
N THR A 458 3.50 1.79 5.42
CA THR A 458 2.52 0.86 4.87
C THR A 458 3.13 -0.54 4.78
N THR A 459 2.48 -1.54 5.35
CA THR A 459 2.68 -2.96 5.01
C THR A 459 1.42 -3.50 4.37
N LEU A 460 1.58 -4.34 3.36
CA LEU A 460 0.46 -4.94 2.65
C LEU A 460 0.30 -6.39 3.09
N ALA A 461 -0.95 -6.78 3.34
CA ALA A 461 -1.26 -8.10 3.84
C ALA A 461 -1.07 -9.16 2.76
N GLY A 462 -0.39 -10.25 3.12
CA GLY A 462 0.12 -11.24 2.17
C GLY A 462 1.31 -10.73 1.36
N SER A 463 1.66 -9.45 1.42
CA SER A 463 2.86 -8.94 0.77
C SER A 463 4.07 -9.24 1.63
N ALA A 464 5.14 -9.62 0.95
CA ALA A 464 6.47 -9.71 1.53
C ALA A 464 7.04 -8.32 1.82
N SER A 465 6.39 -7.24 1.38
CA SER A 465 6.93 -5.90 1.36
C SER A 465 6.16 -4.87 2.19
N GLY A 466 6.86 -3.79 2.50
CA GLY A 466 6.29 -2.57 3.03
C GLY A 466 7.19 -1.37 2.77
N ARG A 467 6.70 -0.20 3.18
CA ARG A 467 7.35 1.09 2.95
C ARG A 467 7.28 1.99 4.17
N ILE A 468 8.33 2.78 4.39
CA ILE A 468 8.42 3.84 5.40
C ILE A 468 8.85 5.13 4.71
N ARG A 469 8.27 6.24 5.15
CA ARG A 469 8.55 7.61 4.73
C ARG A 469 8.52 8.54 5.94
N ILE A 470 9.40 9.53 5.94
CA ILE A 470 9.48 10.56 6.98
C ILE A 470 9.38 11.95 6.34
#